data_AF-A0A0F4KPB6-F1
#
_entry.id   AF-A0A0F4KPB6-F1
#
_cell.length_a   1.000
_cell.length_b   1.000
_cell.length_c   1.000
_cell.angle_alpha   90.00
_cell.angle_beta   90.00
_cell.angle_gamma   90.00
#
_symmetry.space_group_name_H-M   'P 1'
#
loop_
_entity.id
_entity.type
_entity.pdbx_description
1 polymer ?
#
loop_
_entity_poly.entity_id
_entity_poly.type
_entity_poly.pdbx_seq_one_letter_code
_entity_poly.pdbx_strand_id
1 'polypeptide(L)'
;MDNTQDKIIQATLDWIQKDDYKKLSMRKLAAKIGMTTGAIYKYFQNKNALFYQVSIVLSRQISEELTIDSKASPKNNLLSLAESFCGLIQKQPKLVNFLFFNPSLDDFYQNMNHDFEFYDLVMGLVHQVNQGGITDQQFFTQIWSFIQGYSLLILKEVADYDPSLVELTLDEMIGGSKK
;
A
#
# COMPACT_ATOMS: atom_id res chain seq x y z
N MET A 1 -7.27 -22.33 -13.72
CA MET A 1 -8.09 -21.76 -14.80
C MET A 1 -8.05 -20.25 -14.60
N ASP A 2 -7.33 -19.51 -15.45
CA ASP A 2 -7.31 -18.04 -15.37
C ASP A 2 -8.72 -17.49 -15.56
N ASN A 3 -9.29 -16.93 -14.51
CA ASN A 3 -10.59 -16.26 -14.57
C ASN A 3 -10.44 -14.99 -15.41
N THR A 4 -11.40 -14.68 -16.28
CA THR A 4 -11.44 -13.42 -17.05
C THR A 4 -11.29 -12.19 -16.13
N GLN A 5 -11.81 -12.28 -14.91
CA GLN A 5 -11.62 -11.27 -13.87
C GLN A 5 -10.13 -11.03 -13.56
N ASP A 6 -9.36 -12.10 -13.35
CA ASP A 6 -7.92 -12.02 -13.07
C ASP A 6 -7.15 -11.42 -14.24
N LYS A 7 -7.55 -11.75 -15.48
CA LYS A 7 -6.97 -11.13 -16.69
C LYS A 7 -7.21 -9.62 -16.75
N ILE A 8 -8.40 -9.16 -16.36
CA ILE A 8 -8.73 -7.72 -16.31
C ILE A 8 -7.91 -7.03 -15.21
N ILE A 9 -7.77 -7.64 -14.03
CA ILE A 9 -6.96 -7.13 -12.93
C ILE A 9 -5.49 -7.04 -13.35
N GLN A 10 -4.92 -8.12 -13.89
CA GLN A 10 -3.52 -8.18 -14.30
C GLN A 10 -3.22 -7.15 -15.40
N ALA A 11 -4.09 -7.02 -16.41
CA ALA A 11 -3.90 -6.02 -17.45
C ALA A 11 -3.97 -4.57 -16.94
N THR A 12 -4.70 -4.35 -15.84
CA THR A 12 -4.77 -3.07 -15.13
C THR A 12 -3.48 -2.81 -14.34
N LEU A 13 -2.97 -3.79 -13.60
CA LEU A 13 -1.66 -3.73 -12.92
C LEU A 13 -0.53 -3.43 -13.91
N ASP A 14 -0.49 -4.17 -15.03
CA ASP A 14 0.47 -3.97 -16.12
C ASP A 14 0.39 -2.56 -16.73
N TRP A 15 -0.81 -1.95 -16.73
CA TRP A 15 -0.95 -0.57 -17.16
C TRP A 15 -0.35 0.39 -16.13
N ILE A 16 -0.71 0.23 -14.85
CA ILE A 16 -0.26 1.10 -13.75
C ILE A 16 1.26 1.12 -13.64
N GLN A 17 1.93 -0.03 -13.84
CA GLN A 17 3.38 -0.11 -13.89
C GLN A 17 4.00 0.74 -15.02
N LYS A 18 3.32 0.83 -16.18
CA LYS A 18 3.87 1.44 -17.40
C LYS A 18 3.46 2.90 -17.58
N ASP A 19 2.25 3.28 -17.21
CA ASP A 19 1.69 4.62 -17.44
C ASP A 19 0.80 5.06 -16.27
N ASP A 20 0.45 6.34 -16.23
CA ASP A 20 -0.44 6.90 -15.23
C ASP A 20 -1.83 6.23 -15.27
N TYR A 21 -2.28 5.70 -14.13
CA TYR A 21 -3.58 5.05 -13.96
C TYR A 21 -4.76 5.98 -14.31
N LYS A 22 -4.55 7.30 -14.21
CA LYS A 22 -5.56 8.30 -14.57
C LYS A 22 -5.90 8.23 -16.06
N LYS A 23 -4.96 7.83 -16.92
CA LYS A 23 -5.14 7.73 -18.38
C LYS A 23 -5.86 6.45 -18.82
N LEU A 24 -6.00 5.45 -17.95
CA LEU A 24 -6.70 4.21 -18.25
C LEU A 24 -8.22 4.44 -18.28
N SER A 25 -8.90 3.93 -19.30
CA SER A 25 -10.36 3.87 -19.33
C SER A 25 -10.81 2.45 -19.59
N MET A 26 -12.07 2.13 -19.23
CA MET A 26 -12.64 0.80 -19.47
C MET A 26 -12.52 0.39 -20.95
N ARG A 27 -12.72 1.34 -21.88
CA ARG A 27 -12.56 1.11 -23.32
C ARG A 27 -11.11 0.81 -23.71
N LYS A 28 -10.14 1.57 -23.18
CA LYS A 28 -8.71 1.34 -23.46
C LYS A 28 -8.25 -0.01 -22.91
N LEU A 29 -8.70 -0.37 -21.71
CA LEU A 29 -8.42 -1.67 -21.11
C LEU A 29 -8.99 -2.80 -21.95
N ALA A 30 -10.26 -2.70 -22.35
CA ALA A 30 -10.93 -3.69 -23.19
C ALA A 30 -10.19 -3.91 -24.52
N ALA A 31 -9.82 -2.82 -25.20
CA ALA A 31 -9.03 -2.89 -26.43
C ALA A 31 -7.67 -3.59 -26.21
N LYS A 32 -6.98 -3.31 -25.10
CA LYS A 32 -5.68 -3.91 -24.76
C LYS A 32 -5.76 -5.43 -24.56
N ILE A 33 -6.87 -5.95 -24.04
CA ILE A 33 -7.05 -7.38 -23.75
C ILE A 33 -7.97 -8.10 -24.76
N GLY A 34 -8.30 -7.46 -25.89
CA GLY A 34 -9.13 -8.07 -26.94
C GLY A 34 -10.59 -8.31 -26.54
N MET A 35 -11.12 -7.53 -25.59
CA MET A 35 -12.50 -7.63 -25.11
C MET A 35 -13.34 -6.43 -25.58
N THR A 36 -14.67 -6.58 -25.53
CA THR A 36 -15.57 -5.43 -25.64
C THR A 36 -15.68 -4.72 -24.29
N THR A 37 -15.94 -3.41 -24.30
CA THR A 37 -16.17 -2.66 -23.05
C THR A 37 -17.33 -3.26 -22.25
N GLY A 38 -18.41 -3.67 -22.93
CA GLY A 38 -19.56 -4.32 -22.31
C GLY A 38 -19.22 -5.65 -21.61
N ALA A 39 -18.24 -6.40 -22.13
CA ALA A 39 -17.76 -7.61 -21.47
C ALA A 39 -17.03 -7.30 -20.15
N ILE A 40 -16.25 -6.22 -20.07
CA ILE A 40 -15.62 -5.80 -18.80
C ILE A 40 -16.68 -5.39 -17.78
N TYR A 41 -17.73 -4.68 -18.20
CA TYR A 41 -18.81 -4.24 -17.29
C TYR A 41 -19.59 -5.39 -16.65
N LYS A 42 -19.51 -6.61 -17.18
CA LYS A 42 -20.05 -7.81 -16.52
C LYS A 42 -19.28 -8.22 -15.26
N TYR A 43 -18.01 -7.83 -15.15
CA TYR A 43 -17.14 -8.14 -14.01
C TYR A 43 -16.98 -6.94 -13.07
N PHE A 44 -16.87 -5.74 -13.63
CA PHE A 44 -16.68 -4.51 -12.86
C PHE A 44 -17.65 -3.44 -13.34
N GLN A 45 -18.61 -3.08 -12.47
CA GLN A 45 -19.68 -2.13 -12.82
C GLN A 45 -19.15 -0.77 -13.27
N ASN A 46 -17.98 -0.35 -12.78
CA ASN A 46 -17.33 0.89 -13.16
C ASN A 46 -15.81 0.83 -12.90
N LYS A 47 -15.11 1.90 -13.30
CA LYS A 47 -13.65 2.01 -13.14
C LYS A 47 -13.23 1.99 -11.67
N ASN A 48 -14.02 2.56 -10.76
CA ASN A 48 -13.71 2.58 -9.33
C ASN A 48 -13.79 1.17 -8.73
N ALA A 49 -14.81 0.39 -9.07
CA ALA A 49 -14.94 -1.01 -8.63
C ALA A 49 -13.75 -1.86 -9.08
N LEU A 50 -13.30 -1.67 -10.33
CA LEU A 50 -12.08 -2.31 -10.83
C LEU A 50 -10.84 -1.85 -10.04
N PHE A 51 -10.68 -0.55 -9.83
CA PHE A 51 -9.51 -0.01 -9.13
C PHE A 51 -9.44 -0.44 -7.66
N TYR A 52 -10.60 -0.54 -7.00
CA TYR A 52 -10.70 -1.06 -5.64
C TYR A 52 -10.21 -2.51 -5.58
N GLN A 53 -10.73 -3.37 -6.46
CA GLN A 53 -10.30 -4.77 -6.52
C GLN A 53 -8.81 -4.93 -6.87
N VAL A 54 -8.30 -4.10 -7.78
CA VAL A 54 -6.88 -4.07 -8.12
C VAL A 54 -6.04 -3.63 -6.92
N SER A 55 -6.53 -2.69 -6.11
CA SER A 55 -5.84 -2.23 -4.89
C SER A 55 -5.79 -3.31 -3.82
N ILE A 56 -6.85 -4.11 -3.65
CA ILE A 56 -6.87 -5.29 -2.77
C ILE A 56 -5.79 -6.30 -3.21
N VAL A 57 -5.77 -6.65 -4.51
CA VAL A 57 -4.77 -7.60 -5.04
C VAL A 57 -3.35 -7.07 -4.88
N LEU A 58 -3.12 -5.79 -5.13
CA LEU A 58 -1.82 -5.15 -4.96
C LEU A 58 -1.39 -5.10 -3.49
N SER A 59 -2.31 -4.80 -2.57
CA SER A 59 -2.08 -4.83 -1.13
C SER A 59 -1.60 -6.20 -0.68
N ARG A 60 -2.27 -7.27 -1.14
CA ARG A 60 -1.84 -8.64 -0.88
C ARG A 60 -0.44 -8.93 -1.46
N GLN A 61 -0.19 -8.59 -2.72
CA GLN A 61 1.13 -8.80 -3.33
C GLN A 61 2.25 -8.10 -2.57
N ILE A 62 2.01 -6.87 -2.10
CA ILE A 62 2.99 -6.13 -1.29
C ILE A 62 3.15 -6.78 0.08
N SER A 63 2.06 -7.19 0.74
CA SER A 63 2.12 -7.93 2.01
C SER A 63 2.96 -9.21 1.88
N GLU A 64 2.82 -9.95 0.77
CA GLU A 64 3.60 -11.15 0.48
C GLU A 64 5.10 -10.86 0.19
N GLU A 65 5.42 -9.73 -0.47
CA GLU A 65 6.81 -9.29 -0.70
C GLU A 65 7.48 -8.79 0.60
N LEU A 66 6.69 -8.27 1.53
CA LEU A 66 7.12 -7.75 2.83
C LEU A 66 7.15 -8.86 3.88
N THR A 67 8.20 -9.66 3.86
CA THR A 67 8.39 -10.78 4.79
C THR A 67 8.54 -10.32 6.24
N ILE A 68 7.70 -10.85 7.14
CA ILE A 68 7.90 -10.76 8.59
C ILE A 68 8.77 -11.94 9.05
N ASP A 69 9.81 -11.65 9.83
CA ASP A 69 10.57 -12.68 10.53
C ASP A 69 9.90 -12.96 11.88
N SER A 70 9.30 -14.15 12.03
CA SER A 70 8.64 -14.58 13.26
C SER A 70 9.61 -14.71 14.45
N LYS A 71 10.93 -14.72 14.21
CA LYS A 71 11.96 -14.72 15.25
C LYS A 71 12.40 -13.32 15.66
N ALA A 72 12.12 -12.30 14.82
CA ALA A 72 12.46 -10.92 15.12
C ALA A 72 11.43 -10.30 16.07
N SER A 73 11.85 -9.26 16.80
CA SER A 73 10.91 -8.49 17.62
C SER A 73 9.89 -7.74 16.75
N PRO A 74 8.68 -7.44 17.26
CA PRO A 74 7.71 -6.63 16.51
C PRO A 74 8.26 -5.27 16.06
N LYS A 75 9.09 -4.62 16.90
CA LYS A 75 9.81 -3.39 16.53
C LYS A 75 10.71 -3.62 15.31
N ASN A 76 11.54 -4.67 15.34
CA ASN A 76 12.47 -4.95 14.23
C ASN A 76 11.72 -5.29 12.95
N ASN A 77 10.60 -6.03 13.03
CA ASN A 77 9.75 -6.28 11.87
C ASN A 77 9.16 -4.99 11.29
N LEU A 78 8.77 -4.03 12.14
CA LEU A 78 8.31 -2.73 11.69
C LEU A 78 9.42 -1.89 11.02
N LEU A 79 10.67 -1.99 11.51
CA LEU A 79 11.83 -1.36 10.88
C LEU A 79 12.14 -1.97 9.50
N SER A 80 12.17 -3.31 9.41
CA SER A 80 12.36 -4.01 8.13
C SER A 80 11.25 -3.70 7.13
N LEU A 81 10.01 -3.57 7.61
CA LEU A 81 8.87 -3.14 6.80
C LEU A 81 9.08 -1.74 6.23
N ALA A 82 9.53 -0.80 7.06
CA ALA A 82 9.82 0.57 6.65
C ALA A 82 10.93 0.64 5.58
N GLU A 83 12.02 -0.11 5.78
CA GLU A 83 13.11 -0.23 4.79
C GLU A 83 12.60 -0.75 3.45
N SER A 84 11.90 -1.89 3.49
CA SER A 84 11.38 -2.55 2.30
C SER A 84 10.36 -1.69 1.56
N PHE A 85 9.51 -0.95 2.29
CA PHE A 85 8.57 0.00 1.72
C PHE A 85 9.27 1.16 1.00
N CYS A 86 10.31 1.75 1.61
CA CYS A 86 11.11 2.81 0.97
C CYS A 86 11.76 2.30 -0.32
N GLY A 87 12.33 1.09 -0.29
CA GLY A 87 12.90 0.45 -1.49
C GLY A 87 11.85 0.16 -2.57
N LEU A 88 10.65 -0.27 -2.17
CA LEU A 88 9.54 -0.53 -3.08
C LEU A 88 9.07 0.75 -3.79
N ILE A 89 9.02 1.90 -3.09
CA ILE A 89 8.69 3.19 -3.69
C ILE A 89 9.70 3.60 -4.75
N GLN A 90 11.00 3.39 -4.50
CA GLN A 90 12.04 3.69 -5.48
C GLN A 90 11.94 2.78 -6.71
N LYS A 91 11.68 1.48 -6.51
CA LYS A 91 11.57 0.47 -7.57
C LYS A 91 10.28 0.60 -8.39
N GLN A 92 9.15 0.89 -7.74
CA GLN A 92 7.81 0.83 -8.33
C GLN A 92 6.91 2.04 -7.93
N PRO A 93 7.35 3.29 -8.16
CA PRO A 93 6.68 4.48 -7.63
C PRO A 93 5.23 4.63 -8.12
N LYS A 94 4.93 4.20 -9.35
CA LYS A 94 3.57 4.28 -9.92
C LYS A 94 2.58 3.32 -9.26
N LEU A 95 3.04 2.12 -8.89
CA LEU A 95 2.20 1.14 -8.19
C LEU A 95 1.93 1.59 -6.77
N VAL A 96 2.96 2.05 -6.06
CA VAL A 96 2.78 2.58 -4.71
C VAL A 96 1.88 3.82 -4.74
N ASN A 97 2.10 4.74 -5.67
CA ASN A 97 1.22 5.90 -5.83
C ASN A 97 -0.24 5.50 -6.13
N PHE A 98 -0.46 4.45 -6.92
CA PHE A 98 -1.79 3.91 -7.13
C PHE A 98 -2.39 3.35 -5.83
N LEU A 99 -1.65 2.53 -5.07
CA LEU A 99 -2.15 1.88 -3.87
C LEU A 99 -2.57 2.87 -2.76
N PHE A 100 -1.99 4.07 -2.70
CA PHE A 100 -2.29 5.01 -1.61
C PHE A 100 -3.13 6.22 -2.03
N PHE A 101 -3.16 6.58 -3.32
CA PHE A 101 -3.73 7.86 -3.75
C PHE A 101 -4.78 7.73 -4.87
N ASN A 102 -5.19 6.52 -5.23
CA ASN A 102 -6.26 6.37 -6.20
C ASN A 102 -7.64 6.61 -5.53
N PRO A 103 -8.57 7.37 -6.16
CA PRO A 103 -9.82 7.76 -5.52
C PRO A 103 -10.80 6.64 -5.20
N SER A 104 -10.58 5.40 -5.66
CA SER A 104 -11.47 4.30 -5.27
C SER A 104 -11.26 3.88 -3.81
N LEU A 105 -10.25 4.42 -3.14
CA LEU A 105 -9.92 4.13 -1.74
C LEU A 105 -10.56 5.09 -0.74
N ASP A 106 -11.28 6.12 -1.20
CA ASP A 106 -11.89 7.11 -0.31
C ASP A 106 -12.81 6.45 0.73
N ASP A 107 -13.60 5.45 0.32
CA ASP A 107 -14.47 4.70 1.23
C ASP A 107 -13.68 3.86 2.24
N PHE A 108 -12.58 3.24 1.82
CA PHE A 108 -11.68 2.53 2.72
C PHE A 108 -11.10 3.47 3.79
N TYR A 109 -10.64 4.66 3.42
CA TYR A 109 -10.10 5.61 4.40
C TYR A 109 -11.16 6.20 5.34
N GLN A 110 -12.42 6.28 4.90
CA GLN A 110 -13.52 6.79 5.73
C GLN A 110 -14.11 5.72 6.66
N ASN A 111 -14.16 4.48 6.19
CA ASN A 111 -14.87 3.38 6.84
C ASN A 111 -13.96 2.16 7.07
N MET A 112 -12.66 2.40 7.35
CA MET A 112 -11.58 1.42 7.48
C MET A 112 -12.06 -0.01 7.71
N ASN A 113 -11.82 -0.86 6.71
CA ASN A 113 -12.20 -2.27 6.68
C ASN A 113 -10.96 -3.18 6.62
N HIS A 114 -11.18 -4.50 6.58
CA HIS A 114 -10.11 -5.52 6.53
C HIS A 114 -9.88 -6.08 5.12
N ASP A 115 -10.23 -5.33 4.07
CA ASP A 115 -10.02 -5.79 2.69
C ASP A 115 -8.53 -5.73 2.30
N PHE A 116 -7.71 -5.03 3.07
CA PHE A 116 -6.32 -4.72 2.74
C PHE A 116 -5.35 -5.45 3.66
N GLU A 117 -4.86 -6.61 3.22
CA GLU A 117 -3.90 -7.42 3.98
C GLU A 117 -2.64 -6.64 4.42
N PHE A 118 -2.13 -5.72 3.59
CA PHE A 118 -1.01 -4.87 3.97
C PHE A 118 -1.35 -3.97 5.17
N TYR A 119 -2.56 -3.40 5.19
CA TYR A 119 -3.01 -2.57 6.30
C TYR A 119 -3.13 -3.39 7.59
N ASP A 120 -3.74 -4.57 7.52
CA ASP A 120 -3.86 -5.48 8.67
C ASP A 120 -2.50 -5.93 9.21
N LEU A 121 -1.53 -6.18 8.31
CA LEU A 121 -0.15 -6.51 8.66
C LEU A 121 0.49 -5.40 9.50
N VAL A 122 0.42 -4.15 9.01
CA VAL A 122 1.00 -2.99 9.71
C VAL A 122 0.29 -2.76 11.03
N MET A 123 -1.05 -2.80 11.07
CA MET A 123 -1.82 -2.62 12.29
C MET A 123 -1.50 -3.70 13.35
N GLY A 124 -1.28 -4.95 12.93
CA GLY A 124 -0.86 -6.03 13.82
C GLY A 124 0.51 -5.77 14.47
N LEU A 125 1.46 -5.18 13.73
CA LEU A 125 2.76 -4.77 14.27
C LEU A 125 2.63 -3.54 15.18
N VAL A 126 1.86 -2.53 14.76
CA VAL A 126 1.58 -1.32 15.53
C VAL A 126 1.00 -1.69 16.90
N HIS A 127 0.00 -2.59 16.94
CA HIS A 127 -0.61 -3.06 18.18
C HIS A 127 0.39 -3.72 19.14
N GLN A 128 1.33 -4.52 18.61
CA GLN A 128 2.35 -5.20 19.41
C GLN A 128 3.45 -4.26 19.91
N VAL A 129 3.71 -3.18 19.19
CA VAL A 129 4.78 -2.21 19.51
C VAL A 129 4.26 -1.08 20.41
N ASN A 130 2.98 -0.72 20.30
CA ASN A 130 2.37 0.35 21.08
C ASN A 130 2.43 0.04 22.59
N GLN A 131 3.02 0.94 23.38
CA GLN A 131 3.15 0.77 24.83
C GLN A 131 2.05 1.48 25.63
N GLY A 132 1.02 2.02 24.95
CA GLY A 132 -0.08 2.76 25.57
C GLY A 132 0.04 4.27 25.40
N GLY A 133 -0.77 5.07 26.09
CA GLY A 133 -0.80 6.55 26.06
C GLY A 133 -1.46 7.20 24.83
N ILE A 134 -1.44 6.52 23.69
CA ILE A 134 -2.28 6.83 22.52
C ILE A 134 -2.93 5.56 21.97
N THR A 135 -3.99 5.72 21.18
CA THR A 135 -4.64 4.58 20.52
C THR A 135 -3.76 4.01 19.40
N ASP A 136 -3.96 2.73 19.04
CA ASP A 136 -3.24 2.10 17.92
C ASP A 136 -3.43 2.88 16.62
N GLN A 137 -4.61 3.46 16.40
CA GLN A 137 -4.89 4.31 15.24
C GLN A 137 -4.03 5.58 15.23
N GLN A 138 -3.86 6.22 16.38
CA GLN A 138 -3.01 7.42 16.51
C GLN A 138 -1.54 7.06 16.29
N PHE A 139 -1.10 5.93 16.87
CA PHE A 139 0.28 5.46 16.70
C PHE A 139 0.58 5.05 15.26
N PHE A 140 -0.34 4.31 14.61
CA PHE A 140 -0.29 4.03 13.18
C PHE A 140 -0.19 5.32 12.38
N THR A 141 -1.01 6.33 12.69
CA THR A 141 -1.00 7.61 11.97
C THR A 141 0.36 8.30 12.09
N GLN A 142 1.01 8.28 13.26
CA GLN A 142 2.34 8.85 13.45
C GLN A 142 3.40 8.14 12.60
N ILE A 143 3.46 6.80 12.71
CA ILE A 143 4.41 5.97 11.96
C ILE A 143 4.18 6.14 10.46
N TRP A 144 2.94 6.00 10.00
CA TRP A 144 2.60 6.01 8.58
C TRP A 144 2.82 7.39 7.95
N SER A 145 2.52 8.47 8.66
CA SER A 145 2.81 9.84 8.20
C SER A 145 4.30 10.07 8.02
N PHE A 146 5.12 9.60 8.97
CA PHE A 146 6.58 9.67 8.86
C PHE A 146 7.09 8.83 7.69
N ILE A 147 6.71 7.55 7.60
CA ILE A 147 7.18 6.64 6.55
C ILE A 147 6.79 7.12 5.15
N GLN A 148 5.54 7.54 4.94
CA GLN A 148 5.10 8.06 3.65
C GLN A 148 5.80 9.39 3.29
N GLY A 149 5.90 10.31 4.26
CA GLY A 149 6.59 11.59 4.06
C GLY A 149 8.07 11.40 3.74
N TYR A 150 8.76 10.55 4.51
CA TYR A 150 10.17 10.24 4.30
C TYR A 150 10.41 9.54 2.96
N SER A 151 9.56 8.58 2.60
CA SER A 151 9.65 7.90 1.30
C SER A 151 9.46 8.86 0.12
N LEU A 152 8.59 9.87 0.27
CA LEU A 152 8.46 10.93 -0.73
C LEU A 152 9.73 11.78 -0.84
N LEU A 153 10.34 12.15 0.29
CA LEU A 153 11.62 12.89 0.30
C LEU A 153 12.74 12.09 -0.39
N ILE A 154 12.81 10.79 -0.11
CA ILE A 154 13.76 9.87 -0.75
C ILE A 154 13.51 9.79 -2.25
N LEU A 155 12.25 9.61 -2.68
CA LEU A 155 11.88 9.57 -4.09
C LEU A 155 12.22 10.87 -4.84
N LYS A 156 12.25 12.00 -4.13
CA LYS A 156 12.61 13.33 -4.67
C LYS A 156 14.09 13.67 -4.52
N GLU A 157 14.91 12.72 -4.07
CA GLU A 157 16.35 12.91 -3.87
C GLU A 157 16.66 14.06 -2.88
N VAL A 158 15.73 14.33 -1.96
CA VAL A 158 15.90 15.33 -0.89
C VAL A 158 16.59 14.72 0.33
N ALA A 159 16.45 13.41 0.52
CA ALA A 159 17.07 12.63 1.58
C ALA A 159 17.49 11.25 1.06
N ASP A 160 18.50 10.65 1.69
CA ASP A 160 18.85 9.24 1.49
C ASP A 160 18.20 8.39 2.58
N TYR A 161 17.94 7.11 2.29
CA TYR A 161 17.43 6.20 3.30
C TYR A 161 18.49 5.94 4.39
N ASP A 162 18.20 6.43 5.59
CA ASP A 162 18.95 6.21 6.81
C ASP A 162 18.16 5.30 7.79
N PRO A 163 18.60 4.04 8.02
CA PRO A 163 17.94 3.13 8.95
C PRO A 163 18.06 3.59 10.42
N SER A 164 19.13 4.30 10.79
CA SER A 164 19.32 4.82 12.14
C SER A 164 18.34 5.94 12.45
N LEU A 165 18.02 6.79 11.47
CA LEU A 165 16.97 7.81 11.62
C LEU A 165 15.59 7.17 11.84
N VAL A 166 15.26 6.12 11.08
CA VAL A 166 13.97 5.42 11.21
C VAL A 166 13.88 4.75 12.58
N GLU A 167 14.94 4.10 13.04
CA GLU A 167 14.99 3.47 14.36
C GLU A 167 14.84 4.49 15.49
N LEU A 168 15.61 5.58 15.46
CA LEU A 168 15.53 6.67 16.43
C LEU A 168 14.11 7.25 16.49
N THR A 169 13.53 7.55 15.33
CA THR A 169 12.19 8.12 15.23
C THR A 169 11.13 7.18 15.82
N LEU A 170 11.24 5.88 15.53
CA LEU A 170 10.33 4.88 16.10
C LEU A 170 10.49 4.77 17.63
N ASP A 171 11.71 4.81 18.16
CA ASP A 171 11.97 4.79 19.61
C ASP A 171 11.41 6.02 20.31
N GLU A 172 11.54 7.21 19.71
CA GLU A 172 10.93 8.44 20.22
C GLU A 172 9.41 8.37 20.23
N MET A 173 8.79 7.82 19.17
CA MET A 173 7.34 7.62 19.14
C MET A 173 6.89 6.62 20.21
N ILE A 174 7.59 5.49 20.40
CA ILE A 174 7.28 4.51 21.45
C ILE A 174 7.45 5.11 22.86
N GLY A 175 8.54 5.84 23.09
CA GLY A 175 8.87 6.45 24.38
C GLY A 175 7.98 7.64 24.74
N GLY A 176 7.56 8.41 23.74
CA GLY A 176 6.66 9.56 23.88
C GLY A 176 5.26 9.19 24.35
N SER A 177 4.80 7.97 24.04
CA SER A 177 3.49 7.46 24.45
C SER A 177 3.40 7.05 25.93
N LYS A 178 4.46 7.25 26.74
CA LYS A 178 4.44 6.96 28.19
C LYS A 178 4.01 8.14 29.08
N LYS A 179 3.66 9.29 28.50
CA LYS A 179 3.30 10.50 29.26
C LYS A 179 1.80 10.71 29.38
#